data_AF-A0AAE4V3G6-F1
#
_entry.id   AF-A0AAE4V3G6-F1
#
_cell.length_a   1.000
_cell.length_b   1.000
_cell.length_c   1.000
_cell.angle_alpha   90.00
_cell.angle_beta   90.00
_cell.angle_gamma   90.00
#
_symmetry.space_group_name_H-M   'P 1'
#
loop_
_entity.id
_entity.type
_entity.pdbx_description
1 polymer ?
#
loop_
_entity_poly.entity_id
_entity_poly.type
_entity_poly.pdbx_seq_one_letter_code
_entity_poly.pdbx_strand_id
1 'polypeptide(L)'
;MSASAAIPEDFVSGLEGVVAFTSDIAEPDKDGGALRYRGVDIEDLVSKHVTFGNVWALLVDGRFGPGLPPAEPFPLPVHTGDVRVDV
;
A
#
# COMPACT_ATOMS: atom_id res chain seq x y z
N MET A 1 -3.64 18.22 -39.28
CA MET A 1 -4.34 18.73 -38.09
C MET A 1 -5.03 17.53 -37.45
N SER A 2 -4.55 17.08 -36.30
CA SER A 2 -5.12 15.92 -35.61
C SER A 2 -6.50 16.30 -35.09
N ALA A 3 -7.52 15.49 -35.39
CA ALA A 3 -8.85 15.71 -34.83
C ALA A 3 -8.75 15.64 -33.30
N SER A 4 -9.16 16.71 -32.61
CA SER A 4 -9.37 16.65 -31.16
C SER A 4 -10.44 15.60 -30.92
N ALA A 5 -10.10 14.53 -30.21
CA ALA A 5 -11.10 13.58 -29.75
C ALA A 5 -12.12 14.37 -28.92
N ALA A 6 -13.39 14.25 -29.27
CA ALA A 6 -14.47 14.86 -28.50
C ALA A 6 -14.49 14.22 -27.11
N ILE A 7 -14.55 15.06 -26.06
CA ILE A 7 -14.72 14.60 -24.69
C ILE A 7 -16.14 14.01 -24.58
N PRO A 8 -16.33 12.80 -24.00
CA PRO A 8 -17.66 12.24 -23.76
C PRO A 8 -18.56 13.21 -22.98
N GLU A 9 -19.86 13.23 -23.30
CA GLU A 9 -20.83 14.15 -22.66
C GLU A 9 -20.96 13.93 -21.14
N ASP A 10 -20.67 12.72 -20.67
CA ASP A 10 -20.72 12.28 -19.27
C ASP A 10 -19.33 12.21 -18.61
N PHE A 11 -18.30 12.79 -19.23
CA PHE A 11 -16.97 12.81 -18.65
C PHE A 11 -16.94 13.57 -17.32
N VAL A 12 -16.56 12.87 -16.26
CA VAL A 12 -16.25 13.44 -14.95
C VAL A 12 -14.75 13.30 -14.71
N SER A 13 -14.08 14.41 -14.37
CA SER A 13 -12.67 14.37 -14.01
C SER A 13 -12.45 13.53 -12.74
N GLY A 14 -11.45 12.64 -12.76
CA GLY A 14 -11.19 11.67 -11.69
C GLY A 14 -11.73 10.28 -12.00
N LEU A 15 -11.76 9.40 -11.00
CA LEU A 15 -12.22 8.00 -11.11
C LEU A 15 -13.19 7.66 -9.97
N GLU A 16 -13.93 8.64 -9.46
CA GLU A 16 -14.92 8.40 -8.41
C GLU A 16 -16.00 7.42 -8.89
N GLY A 17 -16.28 6.40 -8.09
CA GLY A 17 -17.23 5.34 -8.44
C GLY A 17 -16.73 4.32 -9.47
N VAL A 18 -15.55 4.52 -10.07
CA VAL A 18 -14.99 3.59 -11.07
C VAL A 18 -14.22 2.47 -10.37
N VAL A 19 -14.69 1.23 -10.51
CA VAL A 19 -13.99 0.04 -10.01
C VAL A 19 -12.95 -0.42 -11.05
N ALA A 20 -11.67 -0.27 -10.72
CA ALA A 20 -10.57 -0.69 -11.59
C ALA A 20 -10.11 -2.14 -11.36
N PHE A 21 -10.22 -2.63 -10.13
CA PHE A 21 -9.79 -3.98 -9.74
C PHE A 21 -10.54 -4.45 -8.48
N THR A 22 -10.55 -5.76 -8.29
CA THR A 22 -10.90 -6.41 -7.03
C THR A 22 -9.62 -6.67 -6.22
N SER A 23 -9.71 -6.68 -4.90
CA SER A 23 -8.56 -6.94 -4.03
C SER A 23 -8.97 -7.61 -2.73
N ASP A 24 -8.14 -8.54 -2.26
CA ASP A 24 -8.30 -9.22 -0.99
C ASP A 24 -7.39 -8.63 0.11
N ILE A 25 -6.75 -7.48 -0.14
CA ILE A 25 -5.75 -6.89 0.77
C ILE A 25 -6.40 -6.27 2.01
N ALA A 26 -7.40 -5.41 1.77
CA ALA A 26 -8.08 -4.68 2.82
C ALA A 26 -9.52 -4.36 2.42
N GLU A 27 -10.40 -4.30 3.42
CA GLU A 27 -11.81 -3.97 3.26
C GLU A 27 -12.14 -2.73 4.09
N PRO A 28 -12.33 -1.55 3.45
CA PRO A 28 -12.82 -0.35 4.10
C PRO A 28 -14.35 -0.34 4.08
N ASP A 29 -14.97 -0.68 5.21
CA ASP A 29 -16.43 -0.62 5.42
C ASP A 29 -16.82 0.79 5.88
N LYS A 30 -17.12 1.67 4.91
CA LYS A 30 -17.42 3.09 5.16
C LYS A 30 -18.70 3.28 5.98
N ASP A 31 -19.72 2.45 5.74
CA ASP A 31 -21.02 2.58 6.42
C ASP A 31 -20.96 1.97 7.83
N GLY A 32 -20.22 0.88 8.00
CA GLY A 32 -19.98 0.24 9.29
C GLY A 32 -18.88 0.89 10.14
N GLY A 33 -18.09 1.79 9.55
CA GLY A 33 -17.00 2.51 10.24
C GLY A 33 -15.78 1.64 10.56
N ALA A 34 -15.61 0.50 9.89
CA ALA A 34 -14.54 -0.45 10.15
C ALA A 34 -13.52 -0.50 9.02
N LEU A 35 -12.26 -0.79 9.36
CA LEU A 35 -11.21 -1.10 8.41
C LEU A 35 -10.60 -2.45 8.77
N ARG A 36 -10.55 -3.36 7.79
CA ARG A 36 -10.01 -4.71 7.98
C ARG A 36 -8.85 -4.97 7.05
N TYR A 37 -7.74 -5.47 7.59
CA TYR A 37 -6.60 -5.96 6.82
C TYR A 37 -6.65 -7.48 6.77
N ARG A 38 -6.84 -8.05 5.58
CA ARG A 38 -7.08 -9.50 5.40
C ARG A 38 -8.17 -10.05 6.33
N GLY A 39 -9.23 -9.28 6.54
CA GLY A 39 -10.34 -9.63 7.44
C GLY A 39 -10.07 -9.40 8.93
N VAL A 40 -8.86 -8.96 9.34
CA VAL A 40 -8.54 -8.61 10.72
C VAL A 40 -8.80 -7.13 10.96
N ASP A 41 -9.57 -6.81 11.99
CA ASP A 41 -9.87 -5.42 12.36
C ASP A 41 -8.60 -4.67 12.79
N ILE A 42 -8.43 -3.43 12.32
CA ILE A 42 -7.28 -2.60 12.71
C ILE A 42 -7.25 -2.29 14.21
N GLU A 43 -8.41 -2.18 14.87
CA GLU A 43 -8.49 -1.90 16.30
C GLU A 43 -7.94 -3.08 17.11
N ASP A 44 -8.18 -4.31 16.65
CA ASP A 44 -7.60 -5.52 17.22
C ASP A 44 -6.09 -5.56 17.05
N LEU A 45 -5.57 -5.18 15.87
CA LEU A 45 -4.12 -5.14 15.62
C LEU A 45 -3.43 -4.14 16.55
N VAL A 46 -4.00 -2.94 16.72
CA VAL A 46 -3.45 -1.90 17.60
C VAL A 46 -3.56 -2.30 19.06
N SER A 47 -4.73 -2.78 19.51
CA SER A 47 -4.97 -3.16 20.90
C SER A 47 -4.06 -4.31 21.36
N LYS A 48 -3.76 -5.25 20.46
CA LYS A 48 -2.83 -6.36 20.72
C LYS A 48 -1.36 -6.00 20.52
N HIS A 49 -1.06 -4.72 20.24
CA HIS A 49 0.30 -4.22 20.00
C HIS A 49 1.04 -5.00 18.90
N VAL A 50 0.32 -5.40 17.84
CA VAL A 50 0.93 -6.06 16.69
C VAL A 50 1.90 -5.10 16.02
N THR A 51 3.15 -5.53 15.84
CA THR A 51 4.19 -4.66 15.30
C THR A 51 3.91 -4.31 13.84
N PHE A 52 4.38 -3.14 13.40
CA PHE A 52 4.30 -2.72 12.01
C PHE A 52 4.80 -3.80 11.04
N GLY A 53 5.92 -4.46 11.33
CA GLY A 53 6.46 -5.52 10.49
C GLY A 53 5.52 -6.73 10.33
N ASN A 54 4.80 -7.10 11.40
CA ASN A 54 3.79 -8.17 11.33
C ASN A 54 2.55 -7.72 10.54
N VAL A 55 2.13 -6.45 10.66
CA VAL A 55 1.03 -5.91 9.85
C VAL A 55 1.43 -5.81 8.37
N TRP A 56 2.68 -5.45 8.08
CA TRP A 56 3.23 -5.46 6.73
C TRP A 56 3.16 -6.87 6.12
N ALA A 57 3.61 -7.89 6.86
CA ALA A 57 3.54 -9.28 6.40
C ALA A 57 2.08 -9.73 6.20
N LEU A 58 1.16 -9.32 7.08
CA LEU A 58 -0.27 -9.60 6.92
C LEU A 58 -0.81 -9.03 5.59
N LEU A 59 -0.52 -7.77 5.29
CA LEU A 59 -1.00 -7.12 4.07
C LEU A 59 -0.43 -7.78 2.81
N VAL A 60 0.88 -8.04 2.81
CA VAL A 60 1.60 -8.55 1.64
C VAL A 60 1.38 -10.05 1.44
N ASP A 61 1.57 -10.85 2.49
CA ASP A 61 1.58 -12.32 2.43
C ASP A 61 0.25 -12.97 2.84
N GLY A 62 -0.71 -12.19 3.34
CA GLY A 62 -1.99 -12.71 3.82
C GLY A 62 -1.93 -13.40 5.19
N ARG A 63 -0.79 -13.33 5.89
CA ARG A 63 -0.56 -14.00 7.18
C ARG A 63 0.44 -13.23 8.03
N PHE A 64 0.39 -13.41 9.35
CA PHE A 64 1.41 -12.85 10.25
C PHE A 64 2.78 -13.49 10.04
N GLY A 65 3.82 -12.70 10.24
CA GLY A 65 5.21 -13.09 10.09
C GLY A 65 6.14 -11.89 10.29
N PRO A 66 7.46 -12.12 10.46
CA PRO A 66 8.40 -11.00 10.41
C PRO A 66 8.22 -10.27 9.07
N GLY A 67 8.27 -8.94 9.11
CA GLY A 67 8.38 -8.16 7.87
C GLY A 67 9.67 -8.51 7.11
N LEU A 68 9.82 -7.98 5.89
CA LEU A 68 11.05 -8.21 5.14
C LEU A 68 12.28 -7.84 5.99
N PRO A 69 13.32 -8.69 6.04
CA PRO A 69 14.56 -8.34 6.69
C PRO A 69 15.16 -7.10 6.01
N PRO A 70 16.00 -6.33 6.73
CA PRO A 70 16.77 -5.27 6.09
C PRO A 70 17.50 -5.83 4.87
N ALA A 71 17.53 -5.04 3.79
CA ALA A 71 18.39 -5.37 2.67
C ALA A 71 19.84 -5.43 3.17
N GLU A 72 20.58 -6.44 2.74
CA GLU A 72 22.01 -6.52 3.01
C GLU A 72 22.70 -5.26 2.44
N PRO A 73 23.66 -4.66 3.17
CA PRO A 73 24.40 -3.51 2.66
C PRO A 73 25.02 -3.83 1.30
N PHE A 74 24.71 -3.03 0.29
CA PHE A 74 25.43 -3.13 -0.97
C PHE A 74 26.84 -2.57 -0.76
N PRO A 75 27.91 -3.32 -1.09
CA PRO A 75 29.25 -2.77 -1.01
C PRO A 75 29.39 -1.66 -2.05
N LEU A 76 29.44 -0.42 -1.58
CA LEU A 76 29.78 0.72 -2.43
C LEU A 76 31.29 0.71 -2.69
N PRO A 77 31.73 0.67 -3.97
CA PRO A 77 33.16 0.66 -4.29
C PRO A 77 33.88 1.93 -3.83
N VAL A 78 33.15 3.03 -3.66
CA VAL A 78 33.64 4.35 -3.24
C VAL A 78 32.60 4.97 -2.32
N HIS A 79 33.03 5.46 -1.15
CA HIS A 79 32.24 6.33 -0.29
C HIS A 79 32.61 7.78 -0.57
N THR A 80 31.63 8.58 -0.93
CA THR A 80 31.80 10.00 -1.27
C THR A 80 31.80 10.90 -0.02
N GLY A 81 31.30 10.38 1.10
CA GLY A 81 31.04 11.12 2.34
C GLY A 81 29.68 11.83 2.36
N ASP A 82 28.89 11.71 1.29
CA ASP A 82 27.52 12.20 1.20
C ASP A 82 26.53 11.07 1.49
N VAL A 83 25.89 11.12 2.66
CA VAL A 83 24.93 10.12 3.15
C VAL A 83 23.78 9.87 2.17
N ARG A 84 23.43 10.82 1.30
CA ARG A 84 22.35 10.62 0.32
C ARG A 84 22.73 9.69 -0.83
N VAL A 85 24.03 9.56 -1.10
CA VAL A 85 24.58 8.78 -2.22
C VAL A 85 25.19 7.47 -1.70
N ASP A 86 25.67 7.47 -0.46
CA ASP A 86 26.35 6.35 0.16
C ASP A 86 25.41 5.37 0.93
N VAL A 87 24.19 5.09 0.42
CA VAL A 87 23.19 4.17 1.03
C VAL A 87 23.07 2.83 0.33
#